data_AF-A0A822CYH4-F1
#
_entry.id   AF-A0A822CYH4-F1
#
_cell.length_a   1.000
_cell.length_b   1.000
_cell.length_c   1.000
_cell.angle_alpha   90.00
_cell.angle_beta   90.00
_cell.angle_gamma   90.00
#
_symmetry.space_group_name_H-M   'P 1'
#
loop_
_entity.id
_entity.type
_entity.pdbx_description
1 polymer ?
#
loop_
_entity_poly.entity_id
_entity_poly.type
_entity_poly.pdbx_seq_one_letter_code
_entity_poly.pdbx_strand_id
1 'polypeptide(L)'
;VPSDALPTSESNQEIHVILSSNGILKIAPSLWTAIFTDTRLRCLSLIDLQLYGNDSQTLAKYLCEQTHLVELTFDSVLQSVYSFDHILNEGLQHNKSLKS
;
A
#
# COMPACT_ATOMS: atom_id res chain seq x y z
N VAL A 1 -24.15 -39.37 12.28
CA VAL A 1 -24.18 -38.14 11.45
C VAL A 1 -25.22 -37.21 12.05
N PRO A 2 -25.05 -35.89 12.19
CA PRO A 2 -23.86 -35.02 12.07
C PRO A 2 -23.73 -33.94 13.18
N SER A 3 -22.60 -33.25 13.24
CA SER A 3 -22.50 -31.79 13.45
C SER A 3 -21.09 -31.43 12.98
N ASP A 4 -20.92 -31.06 11.71
CA ASP A 4 -21.11 -29.68 11.23
C ASP A 4 -20.44 -28.65 12.13
N ALA A 5 -19.13 -28.51 11.93
CA ALA A 5 -18.47 -27.21 11.87
C ALA A 5 -17.12 -27.44 11.17
N LEU A 6 -17.12 -27.33 9.84
CA LEU A 6 -15.90 -26.98 9.12
C LEU A 6 -15.40 -25.65 9.72
N PRO A 7 -14.10 -25.46 9.98
CA PRO A 7 -13.59 -24.14 10.26
C PRO A 7 -13.89 -23.27 9.03
N THR A 8 -14.85 -22.36 9.14
CA THR A 8 -15.07 -21.31 8.15
C THR A 8 -13.80 -20.48 8.16
N SER A 9 -12.95 -20.74 7.17
CA SER A 9 -11.81 -19.92 6.80
C SER A 9 -12.28 -18.46 6.72
N GLU A 10 -11.94 -17.67 7.73
CA GLU A 10 -12.04 -16.21 7.70
C GLU A 10 -10.99 -15.63 6.73
N SER A 11 -10.89 -16.17 5.51
CA SER A 11 -9.90 -15.74 4.51
C SER A 11 -10.26 -14.43 3.82
N ASN A 12 -11.33 -13.76 4.26
CA ASN A 12 -11.90 -12.58 3.61
C ASN A 12 -11.78 -11.28 4.44
N GLN A 13 -10.93 -11.26 5.47
CA GLN A 13 -10.68 -10.03 6.21
C GLN A 13 -9.85 -9.08 5.35
N GLU A 14 -10.42 -7.91 5.07
CA GLU A 14 -9.73 -6.79 4.41
C GLU A 14 -8.57 -6.34 5.28
N ILE A 15 -7.45 -5.99 4.64
CA ILE A 15 -6.22 -5.62 5.32
C ILE A 15 -5.96 -4.13 5.16
N HIS A 16 -5.64 -3.52 6.29
CA HIS A 16 -5.04 -2.20 6.39
C HIS A 16 -3.58 -2.33 6.77
N VAL A 17 -2.68 -1.88 5.90
CA VAL A 17 -1.24 -1.83 6.18
C VAL A 17 -0.85 -0.41 6.59
N ILE A 18 -0.16 -0.29 7.71
CA ILE A 18 0.39 0.97 8.20
C ILE A 18 1.91 0.85 8.19
N LEU A 19 2.56 1.69 7.40
CA LEU A 19 4.00 1.88 7.44
C LEU A 19 4.27 3.17 8.19
N SER A 20 4.99 3.06 9.31
CA SER A 20 5.38 4.20 10.11
C SER A 20 6.84 4.10 10.53
N SER A 21 7.53 5.23 10.56
CA SER A 21 8.93 5.31 10.95
C SER A 21 9.28 6.77 11.19
N ASN A 22 9.91 7.11 12.31
CA ASN A 22 10.31 8.49 12.61
C ASN A 22 11.57 8.90 11.85
N GLY A 23 11.49 8.96 10.52
CA GLY A 23 12.59 9.29 9.62
C GLY A 23 12.62 8.44 8.35
N ILE A 24 13.81 8.25 7.79
CA ILE A 24 13.98 7.53 6.52
C ILE A 24 13.73 6.03 6.73
N LEU A 25 12.68 5.53 6.09
CA LEU A 25 12.34 4.13 5.99
C LEU A 25 12.82 3.57 4.66
N LYS A 26 13.70 2.56 4.73
CA LYS A 26 14.10 1.75 3.59
C LYS A 26 13.30 0.46 3.59
N ILE A 27 12.48 0.26 2.58
CA ILE A 27 11.62 -0.92 2.48
C ILE A 27 12.31 -1.96 1.60
N ALA A 28 12.31 -3.21 2.03
CA ALA A 28 12.83 -4.29 1.21
C ALA A 28 11.90 -4.52 0.01
N PRO A 29 12.41 -4.75 -1.22
CA PRO A 29 11.57 -5.01 -2.39
C PRO A 29 10.58 -6.18 -2.20
N SER A 30 10.97 -7.18 -1.41
CA SER A 30 10.11 -8.30 -1.02
C SER A 30 8.90 -7.87 -0.19
N LEU A 31 9.05 -6.87 0.68
CA LEU A 31 7.95 -6.35 1.50
C LEU A 31 6.96 -5.57 0.62
N TRP A 32 7.45 -4.75 -0.31
CA TRP A 32 6.58 -4.11 -1.29
C TRP A 32 5.77 -5.13 -2.09
N THR A 33 6.44 -6.18 -2.58
CA THR A 33 5.76 -7.26 -3.30
C THR A 33 4.72 -7.93 -2.42
N ALA A 34 5.05 -8.27 -1.18
CA ALA A 34 4.12 -8.93 -0.26
C ALA A 34 2.88 -8.07 0.03
N ILE A 35 3.05 -6.76 0.27
CA ILE A 35 1.93 -5.84 0.52
C ILE A 35 1.01 -5.76 -0.71
N PHE A 36 1.57 -5.51 -1.89
CA PHE A 36 0.77 -5.23 -3.08
C PHE A 36 0.23 -6.46 -3.82
N THR A 37 0.79 -7.65 -3.57
CA THR A 37 0.25 -8.93 -4.09
C THR A 37 -0.88 -9.49 -3.24
N ASP A 38 -1.07 -9.01 -2.01
CA ASP A 38 -2.20 -9.42 -1.17
C ASP A 38 -3.49 -8.76 -1.68
N THR A 39 -4.38 -9.56 -2.26
CA THR A 39 -5.66 -9.10 -2.83
C THR A 39 -6.64 -8.59 -1.78
N ARG A 40 -6.36 -8.81 -0.49
CA ARG A 40 -7.15 -8.30 0.63
C ARG A 40 -6.73 -6.89 1.04
N LEU A 41 -5.62 -6.36 0.52
CA LEU A 41 -5.20 -4.99 0.78
C LEU A 41 -6.29 -4.01 0.30
N ARG A 42 -6.81 -3.21 1.23
CA ARG A 42 -7.78 -2.14 0.95
C ARG A 42 -7.27 -0.77 1.32
N CYS A 43 -6.50 -0.69 2.41
CA CYS A 43 -5.98 0.58 2.92
C CYS A 43 -4.47 0.48 3.09
N LEU A 44 -3.75 1.50 2.65
CA LEU A 44 -2.33 1.69 2.91
C LEU A 44 -2.14 3.07 3.54
N SER A 45 -1.52 3.14 4.70
CA SER A 45 -1.19 4.42 5.34
C SER A 45 0.32 4.53 5.53
N LEU A 46 0.88 5.65 5.09
CA LEU A 46 2.26 6.04 5.31
C LEU A 46 2.26 7.17 6.33
N ILE A 47 2.87 6.95 7.50
CA ILE A 47 2.77 7.84 8.66
C ILE A 47 4.16 8.21 9.17
N ASP A 48 4.41 9.49 9.40
CA ASP A 48 5.63 10.05 10.01
C ASP A 48 6.97 9.72 9.33
N LEU A 49 6.93 9.19 8.10
CA LEU A 49 8.10 8.60 7.42
C LEU A 49 8.60 9.42 6.23
N GLN A 50 9.84 9.13 5.86
CA GLN A 50 10.44 9.48 4.57
C GLN A 50 10.81 8.19 3.82
N LEU A 51 10.46 8.08 2.56
CA LEU A 51 10.73 6.88 1.76
C LEU A 51 12.15 6.99 1.22
N TYR A 52 12.91 5.90 1.29
CA TYR A 52 14.27 5.90 0.78
C TYR A 52 14.28 5.91 -0.75
N GLY A 53 14.62 7.06 -1.37
CA GLY A 53 14.94 7.21 -2.79
C GLY A 53 14.04 6.42 -3.75
N ASN A 54 14.47 5.22 -4.14
CA ASN A 54 13.77 4.32 -5.05
C ASN A 54 12.44 3.76 -4.53
N ASP A 55 12.17 3.83 -3.23
CA ASP A 55 10.91 3.37 -2.64
C ASP A 55 9.72 4.22 -3.13
N SER A 56 9.93 5.52 -3.42
CA SER A 56 8.89 6.38 -4.01
C SER A 56 8.50 5.93 -5.43
N GLN A 57 9.48 5.58 -6.26
CA GLN A 57 9.26 5.07 -7.61
C GLN A 57 8.60 3.69 -7.59
N THR A 58 9.05 2.84 -6.66
CA THR A 58 8.51 1.50 -6.46
C THR A 58 7.04 1.58 -6.04
N LEU A 59 6.73 2.45 -5.08
CA LEU A 59 5.37 2.73 -4.65
C LEU A 59 4.51 3.22 -5.82
N ALA A 60 5.00 4.19 -6.61
CA ALA A 60 4.26 4.71 -7.77
C ALA A 60 3.92 3.60 -8.77
N LYS A 61 4.87 2.71 -9.08
CA LYS A 61 4.65 1.57 -9.96
C LYS A 61 3.57 0.63 -9.44
N TYR A 62 3.66 0.23 -8.17
CA TYR A 62 2.65 -0.65 -7.58
C TYR A 62 1.27 0.00 -7.52
N LEU A 63 1.20 1.30 -7.21
CA LEU A 63 -0.07 2.04 -7.23
C LEU A 63 -0.66 2.07 -8.63
N CYS A 64 0.12 2.24 -9.69
CA CYS A 64 -0.37 2.20 -11.06
C CYS A 64 -1.02 0.84 -11.42
N GLU A 65 -0.45 -0.26 -10.92
CA GLU A 65 -0.90 -1.63 -11.20
C GLU A 65 -2.03 -2.12 -10.28
N GLN A 66 -2.24 -1.46 -9.13
CA GLN A 66 -3.17 -1.93 -8.11
C GLN A 66 -4.65 -1.68 -8.50
N THR A 67 -5.47 -2.70 -8.29
CA THR A 67 -6.91 -2.69 -8.64
C THR A 67 -7.85 -2.86 -7.45
N HIS A 68 -7.30 -3.14 -6.27
CA HIS A 68 -8.09 -3.47 -5.08
C HIS A 68 -7.92 -2.48 -3.92
N LEU A 69 -6.96 -1.56 -4.02
CA LEU A 69 -6.70 -0.55 -2.99
C LEU A 69 -7.76 0.56 -3.09
N VAL A 70 -8.44 0.81 -1.99
CA VAL A 70 -9.55 1.78 -1.87
C VAL A 70 -9.09 3.06 -1.18
N GLU A 71 -8.11 2.97 -0.28
CA GLU A 71 -7.58 4.12 0.44
C GLU A 71 -6.05 4.14 0.49
N LEU A 72 -5.49 5.32 0.23
CA LEU A 72 -4.07 5.62 0.45
C LEU A 72 -3.95 6.90 1.27
N THR A 73 -3.36 6.78 2.47
CA THR A 73 -3.16 7.91 3.39
C THR A 73 -1.68 8.31 3.42
N PHE A 74 -1.41 9.61 3.30
CA PHE A 74 -0.12 10.21 3.66
C PHE A 74 -0.33 11.11 4.87
N ASP A 75 0.24 10.73 6.00
CA ASP A 75 0.21 11.53 7.22
C ASP A 75 1.64 11.88 7.65
N SER A 76 1.94 13.17 7.76
CA SER A 76 3.24 13.65 8.24
C SER A 76 4.44 13.07 7.47
N VAL A 77 4.23 12.75 6.19
CA VAL A 77 5.23 12.14 5.30
C VAL A 77 6.16 13.23 4.74
N LEU A 78 7.47 13.06 4.96
CA LEU A 78 8.50 13.96 4.45
C LEU A 78 9.12 13.38 3.18
N GLN A 79 8.90 13.98 2.01
CA GLN A 79 9.56 13.57 0.76
C GLN A 79 10.05 14.78 -0.02
N SER A 80 10.96 14.52 -0.96
CA SER A 80 11.29 15.51 -1.99
C SER A 80 10.08 15.79 -2.88
N VAL A 81 9.99 17.00 -3.43
CA VAL A 81 8.94 17.37 -4.40
C VAL A 81 8.90 16.40 -5.57
N TYR A 82 10.07 16.02 -6.09
CA TYR A 82 10.19 15.04 -7.18
C TYR A 82 9.58 13.67 -6.83
N SER A 83 9.83 13.18 -5.61
CA SER A 83 9.27 11.91 -5.13
C SER A 83 7.75 11.97 -4.97
N PHE A 84 7.22 13.08 -4.44
CA PHE A 84 5.77 13.28 -4.36
C PHE A 84 5.13 13.36 -5.74
N ASP A 85 5.73 14.12 -6.66
CA ASP A 85 5.23 14.28 -8.03
C ASP A 85 5.11 12.92 -8.73
N HIS A 86 6.11 12.07 -8.57
CA HIS A 86 6.10 10.72 -9.14
C HIS A 86 4.98 9.84 -8.55
N ILE A 87 4.77 9.87 -7.23
CA ILE A 87 3.70 9.11 -6.57
C ILE A 87 2.32 9.60 -7.02
N LEU A 88 2.12 10.93 -7.07
CA LEU A 88 0.85 11.55 -7.43
C LEU A 88 0.54 11.38 -8.93
N ASN A 89 1.47 11.73 -9.80
CA ASN A 89 1.23 11.81 -11.24
C ASN A 89 1.44 10.49 -11.97
N GLU A 90 2.41 9.66 -11.56
CA GLU A 90 2.67 8.40 -12.25
C GLU A 90 2.01 7.20 -11.57
N GLY A 91 1.80 7.27 -10.24
CA GLY A 91 1.07 6.26 -9.49
C GLY A 91 -0.43 6.55 -9.46
N LEU A 92 -0.82 7.57 -8.69
CA LEU A 92 -2.23 7.81 -8.35
C LEU A 92 -3.09 8.27 -9.53
N GLN A 93 -2.56 9.06 -10.46
CA GLN A 93 -3.33 9.45 -11.65
C GLN A 93 -3.69 8.25 -12.54
N HIS A 94 -2.92 7.16 -12.50
CA HIS A 94 -3.18 5.98 -13.29
C HIS A 94 -3.96 4.90 -12.53
N ASN A 95 -3.96 4.94 -11.20
CA ASN A 95 -4.74 4.04 -10.36
C ASN A 95 -6.25 4.32 -10.50
N LYS A 96 -7.03 3.30 -10.90
CA LYS A 96 -8.49 3.41 -11.07
C LYS A 96 -9.28 3.06 -9.81
N SER A 97 -8.73 2.21 -8.94
CA SER A 97 -9.44 1.72 -7.74
C SER A 97 -9.57 2.78 -6.67
N LEU A 98 -8.59 3.68 -6.55
CA LEU A 98 -8.59 4.82 -5.64
C LEU A 98 -9.43 6.01 -6.14
N LYS A 99 -9.83 6.00 -7.42
CA LYS A 99 -10.62 7.07 -8.07
C LYS A 99 -12.12 6.79 -8.10
N SER A 100 -12.53 5.57 -7.78
CA SER A 100 -13.92 5.09 -7.86
C SER A 100 -14.64 5.30 -6.54
#